data_AF-A0A355UYM7-F1
#
_entry.id   AF-A0A355UYM7-F1
#
_cell.length_a   1.000
_cell.length_b   1.000
_cell.length_c   1.000
_cell.angle_alpha   90.00
_cell.angle_beta   90.00
_cell.angle_gamma   90.00
#
_symmetry.space_group_name_H-M   'P 1'
#
loop_
_entity.id
_entity.type
_entity.pdbx_description
1 polymer ?
#
loop_
_entity_poly.entity_id
_entity_poly.type
_entity_poly.pdbx_seq_one_letter_code
_entity_poly.pdbx_strand_id
1 'polypeptide(L)'
;MKKKYMQIVAGITALVLSAGFTYYFAESRNNDTISADAELTETAEQNEPYAVKTDSALTATKAETVYVNADASGNTEQIIVSDWLKNPDSAGVIEDISNLSDIKNVKGNEGFSNEDGKLTWNANGADIYYQGYSSEQLPVSMNITYKLDGKDISAD
;
A
#
# COMPACT_ATOMS: atom_id res chain seq x y z
N MET A 1 -28.65 36.47 -17.39
CA MET A 1 -27.48 35.59 -17.61
C MET A 1 -27.70 34.30 -16.83
N LYS A 2 -27.83 33.15 -17.48
CA LYS A 2 -27.97 31.84 -16.81
C LYS A 2 -26.71 31.03 -17.07
N LYS A 3 -25.94 30.73 -16.02
CA LYS A 3 -24.74 29.87 -16.12
C LYS A 3 -25.19 28.40 -16.08
N LYS A 4 -24.76 27.61 -17.05
CA LYS A 4 -24.97 26.15 -17.09
C LYS A 4 -23.86 25.48 -16.29
N TYR A 5 -24.22 24.56 -15.40
CA TYR A 5 -23.30 23.63 -14.75
C TYR A 5 -23.37 22.30 -15.50
N MET A 6 -22.21 21.77 -15.91
CA MET A 6 -22.07 20.48 -16.54
C MET A 6 -21.62 19.49 -15.48
N GLN A 7 -22.51 18.57 -15.07
CA GLN A 7 -22.17 17.48 -14.16
C GLN A 7 -21.59 16.33 -15.01
N ILE A 8 -20.33 15.96 -14.77
CA ILE A 8 -19.75 14.74 -15.34
C ILE A 8 -19.89 13.65 -14.30
N VAL A 9 -20.81 12.72 -14.55
CA VAL A 9 -20.89 11.42 -13.89
C VAL A 9 -20.07 10.45 -14.72
N ALA A 10 -19.01 9.89 -14.16
CA ALA A 10 -18.32 8.73 -14.73
C ALA A 10 -18.17 7.70 -13.61
N GLY A 11 -19.16 6.80 -13.55
CA GLY A 11 -19.08 5.60 -12.73
C GLY A 11 -18.29 4.53 -13.48
N ILE A 12 -17.30 3.95 -12.81
CA ILE A 12 -16.79 2.63 -13.16
C ILE A 12 -16.86 1.79 -11.88
N THR A 13 -17.92 1.00 -11.79
CA THR A 13 -18.05 -0.09 -10.83
C THR A 13 -17.19 -1.26 -11.32
N ALA A 14 -16.11 -1.57 -10.60
CA ALA A 14 -15.44 -2.86 -10.71
C ALA A 14 -15.83 -3.73 -9.50
N LEU A 15 -16.66 -4.74 -9.75
CA LEU A 15 -16.97 -5.83 -8.83
C LEU A 15 -15.73 -6.69 -8.64
N VAL A 16 -15.19 -6.78 -7.41
CA VAL A 16 -14.28 -7.86 -7.04
C VAL A 16 -14.97 -8.74 -6.00
N LEU A 17 -15.25 -9.97 -6.41
CA LEU A 17 -15.88 -11.02 -5.63
C LEU A 17 -14.93 -11.52 -4.53
N SER A 18 -15.51 -11.75 -3.36
CA SER A 18 -14.93 -12.25 -2.13
C SER A 18 -14.43 -13.71 -2.20
N ALA A 19 -13.32 -13.99 -1.52
CA ALA A 19 -13.08 -15.16 -0.67
C ALA A 19 -11.79 -14.86 0.12
N GLY A 20 -11.81 -14.62 1.44
CA GLY A 20 -12.25 -15.53 2.48
C GLY A 20 -11.01 -16.23 3.05
N PHE A 21 -10.40 -15.67 4.10
CA PHE A 21 -9.56 -16.42 5.04
C PHE A 21 -9.55 -15.70 6.40
N THR A 22 -10.53 -16.04 7.23
CA THR A 22 -10.44 -15.88 8.68
C THR A 22 -9.70 -17.09 9.22
N TYR A 23 -8.52 -16.90 9.83
CA TYR A 23 -7.98 -17.89 10.76
C TYR A 23 -8.11 -17.35 12.18
N TYR A 24 -9.04 -18.00 12.89
CA TYR A 24 -9.15 -18.04 14.33
C TYR A 24 -7.99 -18.89 14.87
N PHE A 25 -7.25 -18.42 15.87
CA PHE A 25 -6.49 -19.32 16.75
C PHE A 25 -6.80 -18.93 18.20
N ALA A 26 -7.38 -19.89 18.92
CA ALA A 26 -7.64 -19.86 20.35
C ALA A 26 -6.54 -20.63 21.09
N GLU A 27 -6.11 -20.02 22.19
CA GLU A 27 -5.73 -20.58 23.49
C GLU A 27 -4.57 -21.60 23.63
N SER A 28 -3.63 -21.24 24.52
CA SER A 28 -2.97 -22.22 25.40
C SER A 28 -2.75 -21.61 26.78
N ARG A 29 -3.46 -22.17 27.77
CA ARG A 29 -3.23 -22.00 29.21
C ARG A 29 -2.05 -22.88 29.64
N ASN A 30 -1.16 -22.35 30.47
CA ASN A 30 -0.31 -23.09 31.43
C ASN A 30 -0.12 -22.11 32.59
N ASN A 31 -0.89 -22.18 33.68
CA ASN A 31 -0.73 -23.07 34.83
C ASN A 31 0.72 -23.18 35.32
N ASP A 32 1.10 -22.25 36.20
CA ASP A 32 1.96 -22.60 37.32
C ASP A 32 1.40 -21.98 38.61
N THR A 33 1.21 -22.89 39.56
CA THR A 33 0.59 -22.71 40.87
C THR A 33 1.65 -22.32 41.88
N ILE A 34 1.48 -21.20 42.59
CA ILE A 34 2.01 -21.01 43.95
C ILE A 34 0.90 -20.38 44.81
N SER A 35 0.37 -21.17 45.76
CA SER A 35 -0.46 -20.80 46.93
C SER A 35 0.45 -20.26 48.06
N ALA A 36 0.09 -19.51 49.10
CA ALA A 36 -1.06 -18.80 49.70
C ALA A 36 -0.40 -17.74 50.64
N ASP A 37 -0.96 -16.59 51.06
CA ASP A 37 -2.13 -16.39 51.93
C ASP A 37 -2.48 -14.88 52.16
N ALA A 38 -3.74 -14.66 52.58
CA ALA A 38 -4.32 -13.58 53.41
C ALA A 38 -4.59 -12.13 52.88
N GLU A 39 -5.91 -11.94 52.63
CA GLU A 39 -6.81 -10.86 53.09
C GLU A 39 -7.05 -9.57 52.27
N LEU A 40 -8.33 -9.17 52.30
CA LEU A 40 -9.08 -8.33 51.38
C LEU A 40 -8.98 -6.84 51.70
N THR A 41 -8.78 -6.01 50.67
CA THR A 41 -9.38 -4.68 50.59
C THR A 41 -9.74 -4.35 49.15
N GLU A 42 -11.04 -4.33 48.89
CA GLU A 42 -11.65 -3.88 47.64
C GLU A 42 -11.59 -2.34 47.59
N THR A 43 -10.97 -1.79 46.56
CA THR A 43 -11.26 -0.43 46.11
C THR A 43 -11.11 -0.41 44.59
N ALA A 44 -12.24 -0.23 43.91
CA ALA A 44 -12.35 -0.23 42.47
C ALA A 44 -11.71 1.03 41.87
N GLU A 45 -10.64 0.86 41.10
CA GLU A 45 -10.23 1.83 40.09
C GLU A 45 -9.80 1.09 38.81
N GLN A 46 -10.45 1.48 37.71
CA GLN A 46 -10.22 0.99 36.35
C GLN A 46 -8.74 1.11 35.96
N ASN A 47 -8.05 -0.01 35.79
CA ASN A 47 -6.74 -0.06 35.16
C ASN A 47 -6.70 -1.27 34.22
N GLU A 48 -7.18 -1.08 32.99
CA GLU A 48 -6.83 -1.97 31.87
C GLU A 48 -5.30 -2.01 31.78
N PRO A 49 -4.65 -3.18 31.87
CA PRO A 49 -3.22 -3.26 31.64
C PRO A 49 -3.00 -2.98 30.16
N TYR A 50 -2.61 -1.75 29.83
CA TYR A 50 -1.99 -1.45 28.55
C TYR A 50 -0.86 -2.46 28.39
N ALA A 51 -1.07 -3.43 27.51
CA ALA A 51 -0.02 -4.32 27.09
C ALA A 51 1.11 -3.43 26.60
N VAL A 52 2.21 -3.39 27.35
CA VAL A 52 3.45 -2.81 26.89
C VAL A 52 3.87 -3.66 25.70
N LYS A 53 3.53 -3.18 24.51
CA LYS A 53 3.94 -3.73 23.23
C LYS A 53 5.46 -3.58 23.24
N THR A 54 6.16 -4.68 23.49
CA THR A 54 7.62 -4.74 23.44
C THR A 54 8.06 -4.30 22.04
N ASP A 55 8.91 -3.27 21.98
CA ASP A 55 9.53 -2.68 20.79
C ASP A 55 10.18 -3.73 19.88
N SER A 56 9.38 -4.38 19.04
CA SER A 56 9.83 -4.73 17.70
C SER A 56 9.33 -3.58 16.82
N ALA A 57 10.19 -2.59 16.59
CA ALA A 57 9.82 -1.35 15.88
C ALA A 57 9.29 -1.67 14.47
N LEU A 58 7.97 -1.71 14.32
CA LEU A 58 7.31 -1.91 13.03
C LEU A 58 7.13 -0.56 12.34
N THR A 59 8.25 0.06 11.94
CA THR A 59 8.20 1.27 11.11
C THR A 59 7.49 1.00 9.79
N ALA A 60 6.88 2.03 9.20
CA ALA A 60 6.28 1.92 7.87
C ALA A 60 7.30 1.37 6.87
N THR A 61 6.87 0.48 5.97
CA THR A 61 7.72 -0.12 4.93
C THR A 61 7.10 0.07 3.56
N LYS A 62 7.94 0.08 2.53
CA LYS A 62 7.51 0.30 1.15
C LYS A 62 7.62 -0.99 0.34
N ALA A 63 6.59 -1.28 -0.47
CA ALA A 63 6.65 -2.26 -1.53
C ALA A 63 6.33 -1.56 -2.86
N GLU A 64 7.21 -1.70 -3.83
CA GLU A 64 7.14 -1.03 -5.12
C GLU A 64 6.95 -2.06 -6.25
N THR A 65 6.09 -1.75 -7.22
CA THR A 65 5.91 -2.55 -8.44
C THR A 65 6.00 -1.63 -9.65
N VAL A 66 6.90 -1.97 -10.57
CA VAL A 66 7.13 -1.22 -11.81
C VAL A 66 6.46 -1.93 -12.98
N TYR A 67 5.56 -1.23 -13.65
CA TYR A 67 4.90 -1.67 -14.88
C TYR A 67 5.52 -0.94 -16.07
N VAL A 68 5.83 -1.68 -17.12
CA VAL A 68 6.39 -1.16 -18.36
C VAL A 68 5.42 -1.48 -19.49
N ASN A 69 4.87 -0.44 -20.10
CA ASN A 69 4.16 -0.57 -21.36
C ASN A 69 5.20 -0.43 -22.48
N ALA A 70 5.28 -1.43 -23.33
CA ALA A 70 6.22 -1.47 -24.44
C ALA A 70 5.50 -1.81 -25.74
N ASP A 71 6.05 -1.33 -26.86
CA ASP A 71 5.56 -1.66 -28.19
C ASP A 71 5.87 -3.13 -28.56
N ALA A 72 5.43 -3.56 -29.75
CA ALA A 72 5.62 -4.92 -30.21
C ALA A 72 7.10 -5.29 -30.44
N SER A 73 7.99 -4.30 -30.55
CA SER A 73 9.45 -4.47 -30.64
C SER A 73 10.13 -4.51 -29.26
N GLY A 74 9.40 -4.21 -28.19
CA GLY A 74 9.91 -4.12 -26.82
C GLY A 74 10.46 -2.75 -26.44
N ASN A 75 10.23 -1.70 -27.24
CA ASN A 75 10.63 -0.34 -26.87
C ASN A 75 9.68 0.20 -25.80
N THR A 76 10.23 0.78 -24.74
CA THR A 76 9.44 1.35 -23.64
C THR A 76 8.67 2.59 -24.09
N GLU A 77 7.35 2.58 -23.90
CA GLU A 77 6.47 3.72 -24.15
C GLU A 77 6.14 4.47 -22.85
N GLN A 78 5.90 3.75 -21.76
CA GLN A 78 5.50 4.32 -20.47
C GLN A 78 5.94 3.43 -19.31
N ILE A 79 6.40 4.06 -18.23
CA ILE A 79 6.73 3.40 -16.97
C ILE A 79 5.77 3.92 -15.90
N ILE A 80 5.02 3.01 -15.29
CA ILE A 80 4.12 3.30 -14.17
C ILE A 80 4.69 2.61 -12.95
N VAL A 81 4.85 3.35 -11.86
CA VAL A 81 5.32 2.80 -10.59
C VAL A 81 4.16 2.84 -9.60
N SER A 82 3.88 1.69 -8.99
CA SER A 82 2.88 1.53 -7.94
C SER A 82 3.57 1.25 -6.61
N ASP A 83 3.30 2.13 -5.66
CA ASP A 83 3.88 2.09 -4.34
C ASP A 83 2.82 1.78 -3.29
N TRP A 84 3.15 0.84 -2.41
CA TRP A 84 2.38 0.48 -1.24
C TRP A 84 3.20 0.76 0.01
N LEU A 85 2.83 1.81 0.75
CA LEU A 85 3.37 2.12 2.07
C LEU A 85 2.53 1.36 3.10
N LYS A 86 3.12 0.32 3.67
CA LYS A 86 2.52 -0.51 4.72
C LYS A 86 2.65 0.21 6.05
N ASN A 87 1.55 0.28 6.79
CA ASN A 87 1.42 1.03 8.05
C ASN A 87 1.04 0.10 9.22
N PRO A 88 1.89 -0.86 9.60
CA PRO A 88 1.57 -1.85 10.63
C PRO A 88 1.35 -1.24 12.02
N ASP A 89 1.88 -0.04 12.27
CA ASP A 89 1.69 0.72 13.51
C ASP A 89 0.49 1.67 13.48
N SER A 90 -0.28 1.68 12.39
CA SER A 90 -1.42 2.58 12.19
C SER A 90 -1.08 4.04 12.49
N ALA A 91 0.09 4.49 12.04
CA ALA A 91 0.52 5.87 12.16
C ALA A 91 -0.45 6.82 11.42
N GLY A 92 -0.71 7.97 12.02
CA GLY A 92 -1.53 9.02 11.39
C GLY A 92 -0.84 9.69 10.20
N VAL A 93 0.50 9.66 10.18
CA VAL A 93 1.33 10.27 9.13
C VAL A 93 2.38 9.27 8.68
N ILE A 94 2.63 9.21 7.36
CA ILE A 94 3.72 8.45 6.76
C ILE A 94 4.50 9.38 5.84
N GLU A 95 5.82 9.37 5.95
CA GLU A 95 6.71 10.07 5.02
C GLU A 95 7.26 9.08 3.99
N ASP A 96 7.44 9.54 2.75
CA ASP A 96 8.13 8.79 1.69
C ASP A 96 8.95 9.73 0.80
N ILE A 97 9.94 9.19 0.08
CA ILE A 97 10.69 9.92 -0.95
C ILE A 97 10.35 9.32 -2.31
N SER A 98 9.89 10.18 -3.22
CA SER A 98 9.50 9.79 -4.57
C SER A 98 9.95 10.81 -5.60
N ASN A 99 10.46 10.30 -6.71
CA ASN A 99 10.78 11.05 -7.92
C ASN A 99 9.66 10.94 -8.97
N LEU A 100 8.54 10.30 -8.64
CA LEU A 100 7.46 10.06 -9.59
C LEU A 100 6.71 11.35 -9.92
N SER A 101 6.29 11.47 -11.17
CA SER A 101 5.38 12.52 -11.61
C SER A 101 3.92 12.05 -11.57
N ASP A 102 2.99 13.01 -11.55
CA ASP A 102 1.54 12.77 -11.55
C ASP A 102 1.05 11.75 -10.51
N ILE A 103 1.61 11.84 -9.30
CA ILE A 103 1.27 10.95 -8.18
C ILE A 103 -0.22 11.03 -7.85
N LYS A 104 -0.86 9.87 -7.75
CA LYS A 104 -2.26 9.70 -7.41
C LYS A 104 -2.43 8.65 -6.33
N ASN A 105 -3.23 8.96 -5.31
CA ASN A 105 -3.77 7.95 -4.42
C ASN A 105 -4.72 7.05 -5.24
N VAL A 106 -4.43 5.75 -5.27
CA VAL A 106 -5.22 4.75 -6.02
C VAL A 106 -6.08 3.89 -5.11
N LYS A 107 -5.99 4.06 -3.79
CA LYS A 107 -6.83 3.37 -2.81
C LYS A 107 -7.08 4.24 -1.59
N GLY A 108 -8.32 4.70 -1.46
CA GLY A 108 -8.75 5.56 -0.36
C GLY A 108 -8.89 7.01 -0.81
N ASN A 109 -8.83 7.93 0.15
CA ASN A 109 -8.99 9.37 -0.04
C ASN A 109 -8.02 10.20 0.81
N GLU A 110 -6.99 9.54 1.35
CA GLU A 110 -5.89 10.15 2.09
C GLU A 110 -5.19 11.17 1.18
N GLY A 111 -5.07 12.40 1.68
CA GLY A 111 -4.33 13.46 1.01
C GLY A 111 -2.86 13.43 1.36
N PHE A 112 -2.04 14.02 0.48
CA PHE A 112 -0.60 14.19 0.69
C PHE A 112 -0.13 15.58 0.26
N SER A 113 1.01 15.99 0.79
CA SER A 113 1.81 17.09 0.25
C SER A 113 3.08 16.55 -0.40
N ASN A 114 3.60 17.28 -1.38
CA ASN A 114 4.88 16.97 -2.03
C ASN A 114 5.75 18.23 -2.01
N GLU A 115 6.89 18.15 -1.33
CA GLU A 115 7.92 19.19 -1.29
C GLU A 115 9.20 18.60 -1.89
N ASP A 116 9.48 18.92 -3.15
CA ASP A 116 10.67 18.46 -3.89
C ASP A 116 10.95 16.95 -3.78
N GLY A 117 9.90 16.14 -3.93
CA GLY A 117 9.98 14.68 -3.88
C GLY A 117 9.86 14.09 -2.47
N LYS A 118 9.80 14.93 -1.42
CA LYS A 118 9.41 14.50 -0.09
C LYS A 118 7.89 14.49 0.03
N LEU A 119 7.32 13.29 0.14
CA LEU A 119 5.89 13.08 0.32
C LEU A 119 5.56 12.97 1.80
N THR A 120 4.49 13.66 2.22
CA THR A 120 3.90 13.50 3.56
C THR A 120 2.44 13.12 3.41
N TRP A 121 2.11 11.88 3.75
CA TRP A 121 0.78 11.31 3.67
C TRP A 121 0.03 11.42 4.99
N ASN A 122 -1.22 11.91 4.94
CA ASN A 122 -2.14 11.87 6.08
C ASN A 122 -2.85 10.52 6.13
N ALA A 123 -2.13 9.50 6.57
CA ALA A 123 -2.54 8.10 6.51
C ALA A 123 -3.70 7.74 7.44
N ASN A 124 -3.92 8.47 8.53
CA ASN A 124 -5.01 8.20 9.49
C ASN A 124 -5.08 6.72 9.93
N GLY A 125 -3.93 6.06 10.03
CA GLY A 125 -3.82 4.65 10.42
C GLY A 125 -3.99 3.63 9.29
N ALA A 126 -4.27 4.06 8.07
CA ALA A 126 -4.35 3.20 6.89
C ALA A 126 -2.98 2.97 6.23
N ASP A 127 -2.90 1.92 5.43
CA ASP A 127 -1.86 1.79 4.40
C ASP A 127 -2.09 2.81 3.29
N ILE A 128 -1.02 3.24 2.64
CA ILE A 128 -1.10 4.14 1.48
C ILE A 128 -0.79 3.36 0.22
N TYR A 129 -1.61 3.56 -0.82
CA TYR A 129 -1.35 3.06 -2.16
C TYR A 129 -1.39 4.22 -3.14
N TYR A 130 -0.28 4.47 -3.83
CA TYR A 130 -0.23 5.50 -4.84
C TYR A 130 0.50 5.04 -6.09
N GLN A 131 0.22 5.71 -7.19
CA GLN A 131 0.86 5.47 -8.48
C GLN A 131 1.32 6.78 -9.08
N GLY A 132 2.38 6.71 -9.87
CA GLY A 132 2.86 7.82 -10.69
C GLY A 132 3.65 7.31 -11.88
N TYR A 133 4.18 8.23 -12.67
CA TYR A 133 5.03 7.91 -13.82
C TYR A 133 6.50 8.12 -13.48
N SER A 134 7.35 7.28 -14.05
CA SER A 134 8.80 7.42 -13.99
C SER A 134 9.37 7.65 -15.39
N SER A 135 10.43 8.43 -15.45
CA SER A 135 11.28 8.59 -16.64
C SER A 135 12.69 8.03 -16.42
N GLU A 136 12.90 7.28 -15.35
CA GLU A 136 14.19 6.68 -15.05
C GLU A 136 14.50 5.48 -15.94
N GLN A 137 15.80 5.24 -16.13
CA GLN A 137 16.28 4.09 -16.88
C GLN A 137 15.92 2.79 -16.16
N LEU A 138 15.29 1.85 -16.87
CA LEU A 138 14.95 0.54 -16.33
C LEU A 138 16.21 -0.28 -16.03
N PRO A 139 16.24 -1.05 -14.92
CA PRO A 139 17.38 -1.89 -14.54
C PRO A 139 17.49 -3.17 -15.38
N VAL A 140 16.47 -3.46 -16.19
CA VAL A 140 16.39 -4.63 -17.07
C VAL A 140 16.00 -4.16 -18.46
N SER A 141 16.63 -4.72 -19.50
CA SER A 141 16.26 -4.51 -20.90
C SER A 141 15.61 -5.77 -21.48
N MET A 142 14.74 -5.57 -22.47
CA MET A 142 14.06 -6.65 -23.19
C MET A 142 14.33 -6.55 -24.69
N ASN A 143 14.35 -7.71 -25.36
CA ASN A 143 14.43 -7.80 -26.81
C ASN A 143 13.45 -8.87 -27.29
N ILE A 144 12.58 -8.51 -28.24
CA ILE A 144 11.56 -9.40 -28.79
C ILE A 144 11.90 -9.68 -30.24
N THR A 145 11.89 -10.96 -30.64
CA THR A 145 12.09 -11.39 -32.03
C THR A 145 10.98 -12.34 -32.43
N TYR A 146 10.39 -12.10 -33.61
CA TYR A 146 9.33 -12.92 -34.17
C TYR A 146 9.85 -13.75 -35.33
N LYS A 147 9.45 -15.02 -35.37
CA LYS A 147 9.79 -15.92 -36.47
C LYS A 147 8.53 -16.58 -37.03
N LEU A 148 8.40 -16.58 -38.35
CA LEU A 148 7.42 -17.35 -39.10
C LEU A 148 8.16 -18.33 -40.02
N ASP A 149 7.86 -19.62 -39.91
CA ASP A 149 8.56 -20.69 -40.63
C ASP A 149 10.10 -20.62 -40.48
N GLY A 150 10.56 -20.23 -39.28
CA GLY A 150 11.98 -20.09 -38.96
C GLY A 150 12.66 -18.81 -39.48
N LYS A 151 11.95 -17.98 -40.25
CA LYS A 151 12.47 -16.69 -40.77
C LYS A 151 12.04 -15.54 -39.88
N ASP A 152 12.96 -14.59 -39.65
CA ASP A 152 12.66 -13.38 -38.89
C ASP A 152 11.62 -12.51 -39.61
N ILE A 153 10.67 -11.97 -38.86
CA ILE A 153 9.65 -11.04 -39.34
C ILE A 153 9.55 -9.82 -38.43
N SER A 154 9.00 -8.73 -38.96
CA SER A 154 8.60 -7.56 -38.18
C SER A 154 7.32 -7.87 -37.40
N ALA A 155 7.20 -7.24 -36.23
CA ALA A 155 5.98 -7.28 -35.42
C ALA A 155 4.88 -6.33 -35.94
N ASP A 156 5.30 -5.34 -36.72
CA ASP A 156 4.47 -4.33 -37.41
C ASP A 156 4.01 -4.78 -38.80
#